data_AF-A0A816HLS5-F1
#
_entry.id   AF-A0A816HLS5-F1
#
_cell.length_a   1.000
_cell.length_b   1.000
_cell.length_c   1.000
_cell.angle_alpha   90.00
_cell.angle_beta   90.00
_cell.angle_gamma   90.00
#
_symmetry.space_group_name_H-M   'P 1'
#
loop_
_entity.id
_entity.type
_entity.pdbx_description
1 polymer ?
#
loop_
_entity_poly.entity_id
_entity_poly.type
_entity_poly.pdbx_seq_one_letter_code
_entity_poly.pdbx_strand_id
1 'polypeptide(L)'
;DETCKYLLESESQYLIKTDSQPTSIVIGDFNNDGLNDFVTSNSGSNTIQIFLEQNDNSIIYSTGSNSKPNSITIADFNQDQTLDIAVANFGTNNIGIFLGQGNGTFISWKPISLGKSRSQWISNEDLNNDSFIDLVTVNHGTDDMTIFIGNGKGDFQKYLSLSTGYDSSPYSLMIKNLNNDQYFDLIVANSGTNHIGIFFGKTNGTFNDEIMLNTGVNSHP
;
A
#
# COMPACT_ATOMS: atom_id res chain seq x y z
N ASP A 1 -3.75 51.98 -1.95
CA ASP A 1 -4.46 50.69 -1.87
C ASP A 1 -4.04 49.84 -3.07
N GLU A 2 -2.77 49.50 -3.29
CA GLU A 2 -1.94 48.59 -2.50
C GLU A 2 -2.76 47.46 -1.84
N THR A 3 -2.91 46.34 -2.56
CA THR A 3 -2.43 44.99 -2.21
C THR A 3 -3.34 43.92 -2.82
N CYS A 4 -3.03 43.51 -4.04
CA CYS A 4 -3.27 42.12 -4.50
C CYS A 4 -2.36 41.81 -5.71
N LYS A 5 -1.05 41.97 -5.51
CA LYS A 5 -0.07 41.27 -6.33
C LYS A 5 0.01 39.85 -5.76
N TYR A 6 -0.81 38.94 -6.27
CA TYR A 6 -0.46 37.53 -6.16
C TYR A 6 0.81 37.33 -6.97
N LEU A 7 1.90 37.08 -6.23
CA LEU A 7 3.16 36.59 -6.74
C LEU A 7 2.88 35.27 -7.46
N LEU A 8 2.70 35.32 -8.78
CA LEU A 8 3.01 34.20 -9.65
C LEU A 8 4.53 34.22 -9.82
N GLU A 9 5.25 33.86 -8.76
CA GLU A 9 6.57 33.32 -8.94
C GLU A 9 6.36 32.00 -9.69
N SER A 10 6.87 31.94 -10.91
CA SER A 10 6.93 30.70 -11.66
C SER A 10 7.85 29.76 -10.89
N GLU A 11 7.30 29.00 -9.95
CA GLU A 11 7.99 27.84 -9.41
C GLU A 11 8.32 26.96 -10.62
N SER A 12 9.61 26.88 -10.94
CA SER A 12 10.08 25.95 -11.94
C SER A 12 9.67 24.56 -11.47
N GLN A 13 8.75 23.92 -12.19
CA GLN A 13 8.42 22.52 -11.95
C GLN A 13 9.72 21.71 -12.02
N TYR A 14 10.15 21.16 -10.89
CA TYR A 14 11.28 20.27 -10.82
C TYR A 14 10.80 18.87 -11.20
N LEU A 15 11.21 18.39 -12.37
CA LEU A 15 10.81 17.09 -12.90
C LEU A 15 11.77 16.03 -12.37
N ILE A 16 11.27 15.16 -11.50
CA ILE A 16 12.02 13.99 -11.05
C ILE A 16 11.72 12.81 -11.98
N LYS A 17 12.77 12.18 -12.49
CA LYS A 17 12.63 11.03 -13.40
C LYS A 17 12.53 9.73 -12.64
N THR A 18 11.37 9.09 -12.75
CA THR A 18 11.21 7.70 -12.37
C THR A 18 11.67 6.77 -13.48
N ASP A 19 11.80 5.49 -13.15
CA ASP A 19 11.88 4.41 -14.11
C ASP A 19 10.53 4.20 -14.86
N SER A 20 10.38 3.10 -15.59
CA SER A 20 9.25 2.87 -16.51
C SER A 20 7.91 2.55 -15.82
N GLN A 21 6.87 3.29 -16.20
CA GLN A 21 5.46 3.11 -15.78
C GLN A 21 5.27 3.12 -14.25
N PRO A 22 5.47 4.29 -13.59
CA PRO A 22 5.21 4.42 -12.16
C PRO A 22 3.73 4.20 -11.85
N THR A 23 3.43 3.48 -10.77
CA THR A 23 2.06 3.07 -10.39
C THR A 23 1.62 3.54 -9.00
N SER A 24 2.57 3.73 -8.08
CA SER A 24 2.30 4.16 -6.71
C SER A 24 3.48 4.98 -6.19
N ILE A 25 3.18 5.86 -5.23
CA ILE A 25 4.16 6.68 -4.53
C ILE A 25 3.82 6.71 -3.04
N VAL A 26 4.84 6.66 -2.20
CA VAL A 26 4.77 6.81 -0.74
C VAL A 26 5.82 7.83 -0.29
N ILE A 27 5.54 8.54 0.80
CA ILE A 27 6.40 9.58 1.37
C ILE A 27 6.70 9.20 2.82
N GLY A 28 7.97 9.31 3.21
CA GLY A 28 8.44 9.03 4.56
C GLY A 28 9.89 9.50 4.74
N ASP A 29 10.41 9.46 5.95
CA ASP A 29 11.84 9.72 6.23
C ASP A 29 12.57 8.37 6.26
N PHE A 30 13.24 7.99 5.16
CA PHE A 30 13.86 6.65 5.03
C PHE A 30 15.33 6.64 5.48
N ASN A 31 15.91 7.80 5.76
CA ASN A 31 17.31 7.96 6.18
C ASN A 31 17.47 8.64 7.56
N ASN A 32 16.36 8.91 8.25
CA ASN A 32 16.27 9.51 9.58
C ASN A 32 16.92 10.90 9.68
N ASP A 33 16.87 11.70 8.61
CA ASP A 33 17.41 13.06 8.60
C ASP A 33 16.37 14.15 8.93
N GLY A 34 15.10 13.76 9.10
CA GLY A 34 13.98 14.64 9.39
C GLY A 34 13.36 15.31 8.17
N LEU A 35 13.80 14.97 6.96
CA LEU A 35 13.25 15.43 5.69
C LEU A 35 12.37 14.34 5.07
N ASN A 36 11.44 14.78 4.22
CA ASN A 36 10.60 13.84 3.47
C ASN A 36 11.36 13.32 2.25
N ASP A 37 11.52 12.01 2.21
CA ASP A 37 11.91 11.22 1.06
C ASP A 37 10.66 10.64 0.39
N PHE A 38 10.84 9.97 -0.76
CA PHE A 38 9.73 9.24 -1.38
C PHE A 38 10.19 8.01 -2.16
N VAL A 39 9.28 7.06 -2.31
CA VAL A 39 9.51 5.82 -3.06
C VAL A 39 8.41 5.64 -4.10
N THR A 40 8.80 5.27 -5.31
CA THR A 40 7.86 4.90 -6.38
C THR A 40 7.94 3.41 -6.71
N SER A 41 6.81 2.80 -7.08
CA SER A 41 6.80 1.49 -7.76
C SER A 41 6.74 1.70 -9.25
N ASN A 42 7.57 0.99 -10.00
CA ASN A 42 7.68 1.11 -11.45
C ASN A 42 7.33 -0.24 -12.10
N SER A 43 6.08 -0.34 -12.54
CA SER A 43 5.52 -1.59 -13.06
C SER A 43 6.17 -2.06 -14.37
N GLY A 44 6.62 -1.12 -15.20
CA GLY A 44 7.22 -1.38 -16.51
C GLY A 44 8.64 -1.93 -16.40
N SER A 45 9.37 -1.56 -15.34
CA SER A 45 10.74 -2.01 -15.09
C SER A 45 10.87 -3.07 -13.99
N ASN A 46 9.81 -3.34 -13.23
CA ASN A 46 9.80 -4.29 -12.11
C ASN A 46 10.74 -3.85 -10.97
N THR A 47 10.64 -2.58 -10.59
CA THR A 47 11.48 -1.96 -9.56
C THR A 47 10.67 -1.12 -8.58
N ILE A 48 11.26 -0.89 -7.40
CA ILE A 48 11.00 0.30 -6.60
C ILE A 48 12.19 1.26 -6.72
N GLN A 49 11.92 2.55 -6.65
CA GLN A 49 12.94 3.60 -6.74
C GLN A 49 12.77 4.57 -5.58
N ILE A 50 13.84 4.72 -4.80
CA ILE A 50 13.89 5.53 -3.58
C ILE A 50 14.63 6.82 -3.92
N PHE A 51 14.03 7.95 -3.58
CA PHE A 51 14.60 9.27 -3.72
C PHE A 51 14.79 9.85 -2.34
N LEU A 52 16.03 10.19 -1.99
CA LEU A 52 16.32 10.87 -0.74
C LEU A 52 16.21 12.38 -1.00
N GLU A 53 15.35 13.05 -0.25
CA GLU A 53 14.94 14.44 -0.44
C GLU A 53 14.38 14.72 -1.87
N GLN A 54 14.29 15.99 -2.26
CA GLN A 54 13.82 16.43 -3.58
C GLN A 54 14.97 16.58 -4.59
N ASN A 55 15.77 15.52 -4.79
CA ASN A 55 16.83 15.51 -5.82
C ASN A 55 16.75 14.28 -6.74
N ASP A 56 17.44 14.35 -7.88
CA ASP A 56 17.42 13.28 -8.90
C ASP A 56 18.24 12.04 -8.53
N ASN A 57 18.96 12.03 -7.39
CA ASN A 57 19.69 10.84 -6.97
C ASN A 57 18.71 9.84 -6.39
N SER A 58 18.74 8.62 -6.94
CA SER A 58 17.87 7.55 -6.49
C SER A 58 18.59 6.22 -6.41
N ILE A 59 18.06 5.36 -5.55
CA ILE A 59 18.49 3.98 -5.40
C ILE A 59 17.36 3.10 -5.95
N ILE A 60 17.70 2.14 -6.80
CA ILE A 60 16.73 1.26 -7.46
C ILE A 60 16.90 -0.15 -6.91
N TYR A 61 15.79 -0.75 -6.49
CA TYR A 61 15.73 -2.16 -6.09
C TYR A 61 14.80 -2.92 -7.03
N SER A 62 15.21 -4.12 -7.44
CA SER A 62 14.32 -5.01 -8.19
C SER A 62 13.29 -5.64 -7.27
N THR A 63 12.03 -5.69 -7.72
CA THR A 63 10.95 -6.43 -7.07
C THR A 63 10.80 -7.86 -7.63
N GLY A 64 11.76 -8.30 -8.46
CA GLY A 64 11.77 -9.60 -9.13
C GLY A 64 11.26 -9.54 -10.57
N SER A 65 11.73 -10.45 -11.43
CA SER A 65 11.35 -10.49 -12.84
C SER A 65 9.85 -10.70 -13.03
N ASN A 66 9.23 -9.88 -13.90
CA ASN A 66 7.79 -9.87 -14.18
C ASN A 66 6.89 -9.57 -12.97
N SER A 67 7.44 -8.97 -11.90
CA SER A 67 6.69 -8.67 -10.68
C SER A 67 5.58 -7.64 -10.86
N LYS A 68 5.75 -6.67 -11.77
CA LYS A 68 4.78 -5.61 -12.06
C LYS A 68 4.21 -4.99 -10.76
N PRO A 69 5.05 -4.30 -9.96
CA PRO A 69 4.60 -3.71 -8.70
C PRO A 69 3.51 -2.66 -8.96
N ASN A 70 2.36 -2.80 -8.29
CA ASN A 70 1.19 -1.94 -8.49
C ASN A 70 0.96 -0.94 -7.35
N SER A 71 1.31 -1.33 -6.12
CA SER A 71 1.04 -0.53 -4.92
C SER A 71 2.15 -0.75 -3.90
N ILE A 72 2.47 0.31 -3.15
CA ILE A 72 3.45 0.30 -2.07
C ILE A 72 2.77 0.80 -0.80
N THR A 73 3.18 0.24 0.34
CA THR A 73 2.90 0.79 1.67
C THR A 73 4.17 0.77 2.52
N ILE A 74 4.24 1.64 3.54
CA ILE A 74 5.40 1.78 4.43
C ILE A 74 4.96 1.77 5.89
N ALA A 75 5.79 1.18 6.74
CA ALA A 75 5.75 1.27 8.21
C ALA A 75 7.00 0.59 8.78
N ASP A 76 7.21 0.65 10.09
CA ASP A 76 8.20 -0.16 10.79
C ASP A 76 7.65 -1.59 11.00
N PHE A 77 8.01 -2.53 10.12
CA PHE A 77 7.49 -3.90 10.16
C PHE A 77 8.31 -4.82 11.08
N ASN A 78 9.51 -4.40 11.48
CA ASN A 78 10.46 -5.20 12.26
C ASN A 78 10.82 -4.60 13.63
N GLN A 79 10.15 -3.51 14.02
CA GLN A 79 10.34 -2.76 15.27
C GLN A 79 11.76 -2.22 15.47
N ASP A 80 12.46 -1.89 14.39
CA ASP A 80 13.81 -1.28 14.46
C ASP A 80 13.81 0.25 14.42
N GLN A 81 12.62 0.86 14.40
CA GLN A 81 12.38 2.32 14.29
C GLN A 81 12.75 2.94 12.94
N THR A 82 12.93 2.12 11.90
CA THR A 82 13.10 2.56 10.53
C THR A 82 11.86 2.26 9.71
N LEU A 83 11.56 3.10 8.72
CA LEU A 83 10.54 2.78 7.73
C LEU A 83 11.00 1.65 6.79
N ASP A 84 10.21 0.59 6.77
CA ASP A 84 10.27 -0.51 5.81
C ASP A 84 9.27 -0.29 4.66
N ILE A 85 9.37 -1.14 3.62
CA ILE A 85 8.53 -1.05 2.42
C ILE A 85 7.91 -2.41 2.11
N ALA A 86 6.59 -2.44 1.91
CA ALA A 86 5.86 -3.59 1.40
C ALA A 86 5.27 -3.27 0.03
N VAL A 87 5.43 -4.19 -0.92
CA VAL A 87 5.11 -3.98 -2.34
C VAL A 87 4.16 -5.05 -2.83
N ALA A 88 2.99 -4.65 -3.32
CA ALA A 88 2.06 -5.53 -4.02
C ALA A 88 2.56 -5.82 -5.44
N ASN A 89 3.12 -7.02 -5.65
CA ASN A 89 3.59 -7.47 -6.95
C ASN A 89 2.48 -8.22 -7.69
N PHE A 90 1.75 -7.50 -8.54
CA PHE A 90 0.62 -8.03 -9.29
C PHE A 90 1.00 -9.19 -10.21
N GLY A 91 2.15 -9.08 -10.89
CA GLY A 91 2.58 -10.04 -11.90
C GLY A 91 3.10 -11.37 -11.32
N THR A 92 3.71 -11.33 -10.13
CA THR A 92 4.25 -12.53 -9.45
C THR A 92 3.37 -13.03 -8.30
N ASN A 93 2.20 -12.45 -8.08
CA ASN A 93 1.25 -12.83 -7.03
C ASN A 93 1.90 -12.93 -5.63
N ASN A 94 2.69 -11.94 -5.27
CA ASN A 94 3.34 -11.91 -3.95
C ASN A 94 3.39 -10.49 -3.40
N ILE A 95 3.71 -10.40 -2.11
CA ILE A 95 4.13 -9.16 -1.47
C ILE A 95 5.65 -9.23 -1.35
N GLY A 96 6.35 -8.24 -1.92
CA GLY A 96 7.77 -8.01 -1.65
C GLY A 96 7.92 -7.20 -0.37
N ILE A 97 8.89 -7.56 0.49
CA ILE A 97 9.20 -6.83 1.71
C ILE A 97 10.66 -6.35 1.61
N PHE A 98 10.90 -5.09 1.91
CA PHE A 98 12.21 -4.46 1.95
C PHE A 98 12.39 -3.82 3.31
N LEU A 99 13.32 -4.33 4.11
CA LEU A 99 13.60 -3.79 5.44
C LEU A 99 14.58 -2.63 5.33
N GLY A 100 14.23 -1.48 5.89
CA GLY A 100 15.05 -0.29 5.94
C GLY A 100 16.28 -0.49 6.82
N GLN A 101 17.32 0.30 6.57
CA GLN A 101 18.55 0.29 7.37
C GLN A 101 18.83 1.64 8.06
N GLY A 102 17.90 2.60 7.93
CA GLY A 102 17.94 3.89 8.60
C GLY A 102 18.87 4.91 7.95
N ASN A 103 19.35 4.62 6.74
CA ASN A 103 20.27 5.43 5.96
C ASN A 103 19.83 5.57 4.48
N GLY A 104 18.56 5.28 4.20
CA GLY A 104 18.00 5.24 2.84
C GLY A 104 18.29 3.95 2.05
N THR A 105 19.01 2.98 2.63
CA THR A 105 19.22 1.67 2.00
C THR A 105 18.33 0.59 2.60
N PHE A 106 18.05 -0.44 1.79
CA PHE A 106 17.13 -1.52 2.10
C PHE A 106 17.71 -2.91 1.85
N ILE A 107 17.24 -3.88 2.62
CA ILE A 107 17.48 -5.31 2.43
C ILE A 107 16.21 -5.95 1.90
N SER A 108 16.30 -6.62 0.75
CA SER A 108 15.20 -7.47 0.26
C SER A 108 14.99 -8.63 1.23
N TRP A 109 13.79 -8.73 1.79
CA TRP A 109 13.38 -9.81 2.66
C TRP A 109 12.66 -10.92 1.88
N LYS A 110 12.18 -11.93 2.61
CA LYS A 110 11.43 -13.04 2.04
C LYS A 110 10.06 -12.57 1.53
N PRO A 111 9.70 -12.83 0.26
CA PRO A 111 8.38 -12.47 -0.25
C PRO A 111 7.28 -13.36 0.32
N ILE A 112 6.07 -12.80 0.43
CA ILE A 112 4.87 -13.50 0.91
C ILE A 112 4.04 -13.92 -0.30
N SER A 113 3.84 -15.23 -0.50
CA SER A 113 3.04 -15.72 -1.63
C SER A 113 1.55 -15.47 -1.38
N LEU A 114 0.88 -14.91 -2.39
CA LEU A 114 -0.58 -14.73 -2.42
C LEU A 114 -1.27 -15.84 -3.22
N GLY A 115 -0.56 -16.85 -3.70
CA GLY A 115 -1.12 -17.88 -4.57
C GLY A 115 -1.58 -17.30 -5.92
N LYS A 116 -2.89 -17.25 -6.15
CA LYS A 116 -3.52 -16.81 -7.41
C LYS A 116 -4.07 -15.37 -7.38
N SER A 117 -3.92 -14.69 -6.25
CA SER A 117 -4.76 -13.55 -5.90
C SER A 117 -4.47 -12.25 -6.68
N ARG A 118 -3.33 -12.11 -7.37
CA ARG A 118 -2.97 -10.91 -8.17
C ARG A 118 -3.29 -9.59 -7.43
N SER A 119 -2.51 -9.28 -6.38
CA SER A 119 -2.77 -8.11 -5.55
C SER A 119 -2.66 -6.80 -6.35
N GLN A 120 -3.70 -5.98 -6.23
CA GLN A 120 -3.84 -4.69 -6.90
C GLN A 120 -3.45 -3.53 -5.97
N TRP A 121 -3.72 -3.68 -4.67
CA TRP A 121 -3.46 -2.67 -3.64
C TRP A 121 -2.96 -3.34 -2.36
N ILE A 122 -2.15 -2.61 -1.59
CA ILE A 122 -1.73 -3.01 -0.25
C ILE A 122 -1.90 -1.85 0.73
N SER A 123 -2.30 -2.15 1.95
CA SER A 123 -2.36 -1.20 3.06
C SER A 123 -1.90 -1.89 4.34
N ASN A 124 -1.59 -1.11 5.37
CA ASN A 124 -1.08 -1.62 6.63
C ASN A 124 -1.72 -0.87 7.80
N GLU A 125 -1.96 -1.58 8.90
CA GLU A 125 -2.37 -1.06 10.21
C GLU A 125 -2.19 -2.18 11.27
N ASP A 126 -2.22 -1.85 12.56
CA ASP A 126 -2.38 -2.84 13.64
C ASP A 126 -3.87 -3.25 13.74
N LEU A 127 -4.26 -4.36 13.10
CA LEU A 127 -5.67 -4.76 12.99
C LEU A 127 -6.15 -5.62 14.15
N ASN A 128 -5.22 -6.26 14.86
CA ASN A 128 -5.51 -7.17 15.95
C ASN A 128 -5.20 -6.56 17.34
N ASN A 129 -4.67 -5.33 17.39
CA ASN A 129 -4.25 -4.59 18.57
C ASN A 129 -3.11 -5.28 19.34
N ASP A 130 -2.16 -5.90 18.65
CA ASP A 130 -0.97 -6.55 19.24
C ASP A 130 0.29 -5.68 19.19
N SER A 131 0.18 -4.43 18.70
CA SER A 131 1.26 -3.47 18.50
C SER A 131 2.27 -3.84 17.41
N PHE A 132 1.95 -4.83 16.57
CA PHE A 132 2.66 -5.10 15.32
C PHE A 132 1.81 -4.65 14.14
N ILE A 133 2.50 -4.18 13.10
CA ILE A 133 1.83 -3.78 11.87
C ILE A 133 1.40 -5.03 11.10
N ASP A 134 0.13 -5.06 10.69
CA ASP A 134 -0.45 -6.05 9.81
C ASP A 134 -0.54 -5.53 8.37
N LEU A 135 -0.74 -6.43 7.40
CA LEU A 135 -0.93 -6.08 6.00
C LEU A 135 -2.29 -6.54 5.49
N VAL A 136 -2.90 -5.74 4.64
CA VAL A 136 -4.09 -6.13 3.89
C VAL A 136 -3.84 -5.92 2.40
N THR A 137 -4.07 -6.95 1.61
CA THR A 137 -4.09 -6.84 0.14
C THR A 137 -5.51 -6.90 -0.38
N VAL A 138 -5.77 -6.17 -1.47
CA VAL A 138 -6.96 -6.41 -2.30
C VAL A 138 -6.55 -7.09 -3.58
N ASN A 139 -7.33 -8.09 -3.97
CA ASN A 139 -6.88 -9.11 -4.89
C ASN A 139 -7.85 -9.21 -6.08
N HIS A 140 -7.44 -8.63 -7.20
CA HIS A 140 -8.23 -8.68 -8.43
C HIS A 140 -8.40 -10.12 -8.95
N GLY A 141 -7.45 -11.02 -8.71
CA GLY A 141 -7.49 -12.38 -9.26
C GLY A 141 -8.47 -13.32 -8.56
N THR A 142 -8.90 -12.97 -7.35
CA THR A 142 -9.70 -13.83 -6.45
C THR A 142 -10.94 -13.15 -5.88
N ASP A 143 -11.20 -11.88 -6.25
CA ASP A 143 -12.34 -11.10 -5.74
C ASP A 143 -12.44 -11.12 -4.21
N ASP A 144 -11.27 -10.92 -3.57
CA ASP A 144 -11.14 -10.94 -2.13
C ASP A 144 -10.14 -9.89 -1.61
N MET A 145 -10.15 -9.72 -0.30
CA MET A 145 -9.06 -9.13 0.46
C MET A 145 -8.36 -10.24 1.23
N THR A 146 -7.06 -10.12 1.44
CA THR A 146 -6.32 -11.03 2.33
C THR A 146 -5.58 -10.25 3.41
N ILE A 147 -5.79 -10.66 4.66
CA ILE A 147 -5.17 -10.09 5.84
C ILE A 147 -3.99 -10.97 6.26
N PHE A 148 -2.86 -10.34 6.54
CA PHE A 148 -1.66 -10.96 7.06
C PHE A 148 -1.28 -10.32 8.39
N ILE A 149 -1.16 -11.15 9.42
CA ILE A 149 -0.75 -10.67 10.74
C ILE A 149 0.77 -10.61 10.82
N GLY A 150 1.29 -9.46 11.23
CA GLY A 150 2.72 -9.23 11.44
C GLY A 150 3.19 -9.82 12.76
N ASN A 151 4.49 -10.04 12.88
CA ASN A 151 5.11 -10.52 14.14
C ASN A 151 6.14 -9.56 14.73
N GLY A 152 6.22 -8.33 14.19
CA GLY A 152 7.19 -7.32 14.58
C GLY A 152 8.64 -7.67 14.25
N LYS A 153 8.88 -8.60 13.31
CA LYS A 153 10.23 -8.98 12.85
C LYS A 153 10.36 -8.96 11.32
N GLY A 154 9.41 -8.32 10.64
CA GLY A 154 9.32 -8.29 9.18
C GLY A 154 8.70 -9.55 8.55
N ASP A 155 8.25 -10.53 9.36
CA ASP A 155 7.52 -11.69 8.85
C ASP A 155 6.01 -11.53 9.06
N PHE A 156 5.25 -12.08 8.13
CA PHE A 156 3.80 -11.97 8.10
C PHE A 156 3.16 -13.34 7.81
N GLN A 157 2.07 -13.64 8.50
CA GLN A 157 1.33 -14.87 8.32
C GLN A 157 -0.07 -14.59 7.79
N LYS A 158 -0.47 -15.28 6.72
CA LYS A 158 -1.86 -15.22 6.23
C LYS A 158 -2.81 -15.63 7.36
N TYR A 159 -3.75 -14.75 7.68
CA TYR A 159 -4.73 -14.97 8.74
C TYR A 159 -6.10 -15.29 8.18
N LEU A 160 -6.60 -14.45 7.27
CA LEU A 160 -7.97 -14.50 6.78
C LEU A 160 -8.06 -13.96 5.34
N SER A 161 -9.00 -14.48 4.56
CA SER A 161 -9.44 -13.88 3.30
C SER A 161 -10.93 -13.53 3.39
N LEU A 162 -11.29 -12.33 2.94
CA LEU A 162 -12.66 -11.81 2.94
C LEU A 162 -13.11 -11.60 1.49
N SER A 163 -14.16 -12.29 1.05
CA SER A 163 -14.70 -12.08 -0.30
C SER A 163 -15.33 -10.69 -0.39
N THR A 164 -15.13 -10.03 -1.54
CA THR A 164 -15.72 -8.73 -1.87
C THR A 164 -16.87 -8.85 -2.88
N GLY A 165 -17.38 -10.08 -3.06
CA GLY A 165 -18.43 -10.40 -4.03
C GLY A 165 -17.89 -10.89 -5.37
N TYR A 166 -18.68 -11.70 -6.07
CA TYR A 166 -18.33 -12.26 -7.38
C TYR A 166 -18.17 -11.16 -8.45
N ASP A 167 -17.11 -11.26 -9.26
CA ASP A 167 -16.74 -10.28 -10.30
C ASP A 167 -16.50 -8.86 -9.74
N SER A 168 -16.23 -8.72 -8.44
CA SER A 168 -16.03 -7.41 -7.79
C SER A 168 -14.78 -6.69 -8.27
N SER A 169 -13.73 -7.41 -8.67
CA SER A 169 -12.47 -6.82 -9.15
C SER A 169 -12.00 -5.67 -8.24
N PRO A 170 -11.72 -5.95 -6.96
CA PRO A 170 -11.39 -4.93 -5.97
C PRO A 170 -10.11 -4.20 -6.38
N TYR A 171 -10.15 -2.86 -6.32
CA TYR A 171 -9.12 -2.00 -6.90
C TYR A 171 -8.31 -1.22 -5.87
N SER A 172 -8.97 -0.68 -4.85
CA SER A 172 -8.32 0.09 -3.79
C SER A 172 -8.96 -0.20 -2.43
N LEU A 173 -8.19 0.08 -1.37
CA LEU A 173 -8.58 -0.15 0.02
C LEU A 173 -8.25 1.08 0.87
N MET A 174 -9.14 1.37 1.81
CA MET A 174 -8.88 2.25 2.93
C MET A 174 -9.14 1.50 4.23
N ILE A 175 -8.25 1.68 5.21
CA ILE A 175 -8.40 1.17 6.56
C ILE A 175 -8.68 2.37 7.46
N LYS A 176 -9.81 2.36 8.16
CA LYS A 176 -10.21 3.46 9.05
C LYS A 176 -11.32 3.03 9.99
N ASN A 177 -11.33 3.57 11.19
CA ASN A 177 -12.48 3.46 12.09
C ASN A 177 -13.62 4.40 11.62
N LEU A 178 -14.73 3.82 11.14
CA LEU A 178 -15.90 4.54 10.63
C LEU A 178 -17.02 4.68 11.66
N ASN A 179 -17.06 3.80 12.66
CA ASN A 179 -18.16 3.73 13.63
C ASN A 179 -17.76 4.26 15.04
N ASN A 180 -16.53 4.75 15.18
CA ASN A 180 -15.91 5.22 16.42
C ASN A 180 -15.81 4.15 17.52
N ASP A 181 -15.60 2.88 17.16
CA ASP A 181 -15.25 1.84 18.12
C ASP A 181 -13.72 1.77 18.35
N GLN A 182 -13.17 0.63 18.78
CA GLN A 182 -11.73 0.48 19.02
C GLN A 182 -11.03 -0.35 17.93
N TYR A 183 -11.72 -0.65 16.83
CA TYR A 183 -11.28 -1.53 15.77
C TYR A 183 -11.25 -0.76 14.44
N PHE A 184 -10.30 -1.10 13.59
CA PHE A 184 -10.27 -0.55 12.23
C PHE A 184 -11.28 -1.27 11.33
N ASP A 185 -11.94 -0.51 10.46
CA ASP A 185 -12.82 -1.04 9.42
C ASP A 185 -12.09 -1.04 8.06
N LEU A 186 -12.53 -1.92 7.16
CA LEU A 186 -12.01 -2.00 5.80
C LEU A 186 -13.06 -1.47 4.82
N ILE A 187 -12.63 -0.58 3.92
CA ILE A 187 -13.46 0.00 2.86
C ILE A 187 -12.80 -0.32 1.52
N VAL A 188 -13.48 -1.07 0.67
CA VAL A 188 -12.95 -1.53 -0.62
C VAL A 188 -13.77 -0.99 -1.78
N ALA A 189 -13.07 -0.42 -2.77
CA ALA A 189 -13.67 -0.02 -4.03
C ALA A 189 -13.65 -1.20 -5.01
N ASN A 190 -14.84 -1.63 -5.45
CA ASN A 190 -15.00 -2.78 -6.33
C ASN A 190 -15.30 -2.32 -7.76
N SER A 191 -14.25 -2.21 -8.56
CA SER A 191 -14.34 -1.63 -9.91
C SER A 191 -15.10 -2.49 -10.91
N GLY A 192 -15.26 -3.79 -10.64
CA GLY A 192 -16.02 -4.73 -11.47
C GLY A 192 -17.52 -4.70 -11.19
N THR A 193 -17.93 -4.14 -10.06
CA THR A 193 -19.33 -3.96 -9.68
C THR A 193 -19.65 -2.48 -9.48
N ASN A 194 -20.86 -2.19 -9.04
CA ASN A 194 -21.32 -0.84 -8.76
C ASN A 194 -21.47 -0.55 -7.26
N HIS A 195 -20.61 -1.15 -6.44
CA HIS A 195 -20.63 -0.94 -5.00
C HIS A 195 -19.24 -0.73 -4.40
N ILE A 196 -19.23 -0.03 -3.28
CA ILE A 196 -18.13 -0.06 -2.31
C ILE A 196 -18.50 -1.10 -1.24
N GLY A 197 -17.56 -1.96 -0.87
CA GLY A 197 -17.70 -2.88 0.25
C GLY A 197 -17.20 -2.27 1.55
N ILE A 198 -17.92 -2.47 2.65
CA ILE A 198 -17.50 -2.09 4.01
C ILE A 198 -17.51 -3.32 4.90
N PHE A 199 -16.41 -3.55 5.61
CA PHE A 199 -16.26 -4.62 6.58
C PHE A 199 -15.94 -4.00 7.94
N PHE A 200 -16.92 -4.02 8.84
CA PHE A 200 -16.72 -3.51 10.20
C PHE A 200 -15.81 -4.43 11.01
N GLY A 201 -14.79 -3.83 11.63
CA GLY A 201 -13.84 -4.50 12.49
C GLY A 201 -14.46 -5.06 13.76
N LYS A 202 -13.79 -6.07 14.31
CA LYS A 202 -14.10 -6.71 15.59
C LYS A 202 -12.80 -7.02 16.32
N THR A 203 -12.93 -7.57 17.51
CA THR A 203 -11.79 -8.08 18.29
C THR A 203 -10.93 -9.05 17.48
N ASN A 204 -9.62 -9.01 17.77
CA ASN A 204 -8.59 -9.92 17.25
C ASN A 204 -8.45 -9.90 15.72
N GLY A 205 -8.67 -8.74 15.07
CA GLY A 205 -8.51 -8.60 13.62
C GLY A 205 -9.53 -9.40 12.80
N THR A 206 -10.72 -9.63 13.36
CA THR A 206 -11.83 -10.27 12.63
C THR A 206 -12.82 -9.23 12.13
N PHE A 207 -13.63 -9.59 11.13
CA PHE A 207 -14.51 -8.64 10.44
C PHE A 207 -15.93 -9.19 10.30
N ASN A 208 -16.91 -8.29 10.24
CA ASN A 208 -18.29 -8.63 9.87
C ASN A 208 -18.40 -8.95 8.38
N ASP A 209 -19.54 -9.50 7.99
CA ASP A 209 -19.87 -9.69 6.58
C ASP A 209 -19.93 -8.34 5.85
N GLU A 210 -19.69 -8.38 4.54
CA GLU A 210 -19.67 -7.19 3.70
C GLU A 210 -21.01 -6.44 3.73
N ILE A 211 -20.92 -5.12 3.94
CA ILE A 211 -22.00 -4.19 3.67
C ILE A 211 -21.71 -3.51 2.33
N MET A 212 -22.60 -3.69 1.37
CA MET A 212 -22.49 -3.09 0.04
C MET A 212 -23.17 -1.73 -0.02
N LEU A 213 -22.41 -0.70 -0.40
CA LEU A 213 -22.94 0.63 -0.69
C LEU A 213 -22.97 0.85 -2.21
N ASN A 214 -24.16 0.96 -2.79
CA ASN A 214 -24.33 1.18 -4.22
C ASN A 214 -23.87 2.60 -4.62
N THR A 215 -23.04 2.70 -5.64
CA THR A 215 -22.47 3.95 -6.15
C THR A 215 -23.17 4.48 -7.41
N GLY A 216 -24.25 3.82 -7.85
CA GLY A 216 -25.06 4.18 -9.02
C GLY A 216 -25.11 3.08 -10.07
N VAL A 217 -25.95 3.24 -11.08
CA VAL A 217 -25.99 2.29 -12.22
C VAL A 217 -24.81 2.59 -13.15
N ASN A 218 -24.08 1.55 -13.58
CA ASN A 218 -22.88 1.64 -14.44
C ASN A 218 -21.70 2.43 -13.85
N SER A 219 -21.69 2.66 -12.53
CA SER A 219 -20.49 3.15 -11.86
C SER A 219 -19.47 2.03 -11.71
N HIS A 220 -18.18 2.39 -11.76
CA HIS A 220 -17.05 1.51 -11.49
C HIS A 220 -16.19 2.21 -10.43
N PRO A 221 -16.58 2.13 -9.15
CA PRO A 221 -15.90 2.83 -8.07
C PRO A 221 -14.47 2.33 -7.86
#